data_AF-A0A2V6KC67-F1
#
_entry.id   AF-A0A2V6KC67-F1
#
_cell.length_a   1.000
_cell.length_b   1.000
_cell.length_c   1.000
_cell.angle_alpha   90.00
_cell.angle_beta   90.00
_cell.angle_gamma   90.00
#
_symmetry.space_group_name_H-M   'P 1'
#
loop_
_entity.id
_entity.type
_entity.pdbx_description
1 polymer ?
#
loop_
_entity_poly.entity_id
_entity_poly.type
_entity_poly.pdbx_seq_one_letter_code
_entity_poly.pdbx_strand_id
1 'polypeptide(L)'
;MSSQLTQRGSIDEESEMLPQEPPPWVIRSTAWLLMGAFLFALLIAIVMRLPESVRCPFVLVPATGADPIQAPHQAVISHVAVSEGQTVKSGEELFVLRSDEIRGWDTQFRTLTEDLRSKEESLTESDTAYVAQLNIKKAEVEQAKSEVKFRENHAKTTHDLVTRMEKLADKGGISEVDLVKLKLDLAASEKDFSVAQRTVQQVNLDRERMETERQRQRGEQQAEIEKLKMRIGALKADLENTQQNLLTVRSPYDGVIISMDQRTVG
;
A
#
# COMPACT_ATOMS: atom_id res chain seq x y z
N MET A 1 84.73 -79.90 -16.87
CA MET A 1 84.01 -80.91 -16.05
C MET A 1 82.77 -81.30 -16.85
N SER A 2 82.93 -82.20 -17.80
CA SER A 2 82.67 -83.65 -17.68
C SER A 2 81.21 -83.95 -18.07
N SER A 3 80.87 -84.20 -19.34
CA SER A 3 81.08 -85.42 -20.15
C SER A 3 80.20 -86.60 -19.74
N GLN A 4 79.19 -86.93 -20.57
CA GLN A 4 78.89 -88.26 -21.16
C GLN A 4 78.04 -87.98 -22.45
N LEU A 5 78.44 -88.21 -23.72
CA LEU A 5 78.81 -89.45 -24.45
C LEU A 5 77.74 -90.53 -24.24
N THR A 6 77.07 -91.17 -25.21
CA THR A 6 77.21 -91.32 -26.66
C THR A 6 75.95 -92.08 -27.12
N GLN A 7 75.38 -91.86 -28.30
CA GLN A 7 75.08 -92.98 -29.22
C GLN A 7 74.83 -92.48 -30.64
N ARG A 8 75.62 -93.01 -31.58
CA ARG A 8 75.49 -92.90 -33.02
C ARG A 8 74.35 -93.79 -33.53
N GLY A 9 73.65 -93.30 -34.56
CA GLY A 9 73.40 -94.04 -35.79
C GLY A 9 72.04 -94.73 -35.92
N SER A 10 71.18 -94.19 -36.77
CA SER A 10 70.65 -94.87 -37.95
C SER A 10 69.85 -93.88 -38.79
N ILE A 11 70.22 -93.80 -40.06
CA ILE A 11 69.43 -93.19 -41.14
C ILE A 11 68.25 -94.14 -41.40
N ASP A 12 67.13 -93.59 -41.89
CA ASP A 12 65.92 -94.28 -42.36
C ASP A 12 64.87 -94.64 -41.30
N GLU A 13 64.11 -93.65 -40.85
CA GLU A 13 62.66 -93.82 -40.76
C GLU A 13 62.00 -92.67 -41.53
N GLU A 14 61.34 -93.07 -42.61
CA GLU A 14 60.69 -92.20 -43.56
C GLU A 14 59.69 -91.29 -42.86
N SER A 15 59.80 -90.00 -43.15
CA SER A 15 58.78 -89.01 -42.89
C SER A 15 57.54 -89.45 -43.67
N GLU A 16 56.58 -90.08 -42.97
CA GLU A 16 55.24 -90.36 -43.49
C GLU A 16 54.59 -89.02 -43.85
N MET A 17 54.75 -88.69 -45.13
CA MET A 17 54.12 -87.57 -45.80
C MET A 17 52.61 -87.62 -45.55
N LEU A 18 52.10 -86.65 -44.79
CA LEU A 18 50.71 -86.23 -44.95
C LEU A 18 50.54 -85.85 -46.43
N PRO A 19 49.55 -86.42 -47.16
CA PRO A 19 49.35 -86.09 -48.57
C PRO A 19 49.18 -84.57 -48.73
N GLN A 20 50.08 -83.94 -49.48
CA GLN A 20 50.10 -82.49 -49.71
C GLN A 20 49.03 -81.99 -50.70
N GLU A 21 48.05 -82.83 -51.06
CA GLU A 21 46.88 -82.43 -51.84
C GLU A 21 45.62 -83.07 -51.23
N PRO A 22 44.71 -82.29 -50.61
CA PRO A 22 43.46 -82.84 -50.13
C PRO A 22 42.62 -83.34 -51.32
N PRO A 23 41.94 -84.50 -51.20
CA PRO A 23 41.16 -85.09 -52.29
C PRO A 23 40.19 -84.06 -52.89
N PRO A 24 40.01 -84.01 -54.23
CA PRO A 24 39.26 -82.95 -54.90
C PRO A 24 37.78 -82.82 -54.47
N TRP A 25 37.22 -83.82 -53.80
CA TRP A 25 35.88 -83.77 -53.20
C TRP A 25 35.80 -82.92 -51.92
N VAL A 26 36.87 -82.87 -51.11
CA VAL A 26 36.90 -82.08 -49.86
C VAL A 26 37.00 -80.59 -50.19
N ILE A 27 37.90 -80.21 -51.11
CA ILE A 27 38.04 -78.82 -51.57
C ILE A 27 36.72 -78.29 -52.15
N ARG A 28 36.04 -79.09 -52.99
CA ARG A 28 34.74 -78.73 -53.56
C ARG A 28 33.64 -78.58 -52.50
N SER A 29 33.64 -79.44 -51.48
CA SER A 29 32.67 -79.37 -50.38
C SER A 29 32.91 -78.14 -49.49
N THR A 30 34.17 -77.82 -49.17
CA THR A 30 34.53 -76.61 -48.41
C THR A 30 34.20 -75.34 -49.20
N ALA A 31 34.43 -75.33 -50.52
CA ALA A 31 34.06 -74.22 -51.39
C ALA A 31 32.53 -74.03 -51.44
N TRP A 32 31.74 -75.10 -51.59
CA TRP A 32 30.28 -75.02 -51.54
C TRP A 32 29.74 -74.57 -50.18
N LEU A 33 30.38 -74.98 -49.08
CA LEU A 33 29.99 -74.57 -47.73
C LEU A 33 30.30 -73.09 -47.47
N LEU A 34 31.47 -72.60 -47.89
CA LEU A 34 31.80 -71.18 -47.81
C LEU A 34 30.87 -70.33 -48.68
N MET A 35 30.58 -70.80 -49.89
CA MET A 35 29.66 -70.12 -50.80
C MET A 35 28.24 -70.08 -50.25
N GLY A 36 27.77 -71.19 -49.68
CA GLY A 36 26.47 -71.27 -49.00
C GLY A 36 26.40 -70.38 -47.76
N ALA A 37 27.43 -70.36 -46.92
CA ALA A 37 27.49 -69.51 -45.73
C ALA A 37 27.49 -68.02 -46.09
N PHE A 38 28.23 -67.64 -47.14
CA PHE A 38 28.24 -66.27 -47.65
C PHE A 38 26.87 -65.87 -48.22
N LEU A 39 26.26 -66.75 -49.03
CA LEU A 39 24.93 -66.50 -49.61
C LEU A 39 23.86 -66.39 -48.52
N PHE A 40 23.99 -67.19 -47.45
CA PHE A 40 23.12 -67.15 -46.29
C PHE A 40 23.28 -65.86 -45.48
N ALA A 41 24.51 -65.41 -45.23
CA ALA A 41 24.77 -64.12 -44.58
C ALA A 41 24.25 -62.94 -45.41
N LEU A 42 24.39 -63.00 -46.73
CA LEU A 42 23.85 -62.00 -47.67
C LEU A 42 22.32 -61.96 -47.60
N LEU A 43 21.67 -63.13 -47.60
CA LEU A 43 20.21 -63.23 -47.44
C LEU A 43 19.75 -62.66 -46.10
N ILE A 44 20.44 -62.95 -45.00
CA ILE A 44 20.13 -62.37 -43.68
C ILE A 44 20.26 -60.85 -43.71
N ALA A 45 21.31 -60.29 -44.30
CA ALA A 45 21.51 -58.85 -44.38
C ALA A 45 20.44 -58.12 -45.22
N ILE A 46 19.90 -58.79 -46.26
CA ILE A 46 18.80 -58.25 -47.07
C ILE A 46 17.47 -58.30 -46.32
N VAL A 47 17.21 -59.39 -45.59
CA VAL A 47 15.93 -59.61 -44.89
C VAL A 47 15.87 -58.85 -43.57
N MET A 48 16.96 -58.78 -42.80
CA MET A 48 17.02 -58.02 -41.56
C MET A 48 17.38 -56.56 -41.85
N ARG A 49 16.36 -55.72 -42.01
CA ARG A 49 16.53 -54.27 -41.80
C ARG A 49 16.74 -54.02 -40.32
N LEU A 50 17.92 -53.54 -39.94
CA LEU A 50 18.22 -53.14 -38.57
C LEU A 50 17.35 -51.91 -38.23
N PRO A 51 16.39 -51.99 -37.29
CA PRO A 51 15.58 -50.84 -36.94
C PRO A 51 16.44 -49.88 -36.11
N GLU A 52 16.98 -48.87 -36.76
CA GLU A 52 17.74 -47.81 -36.11
C GLU A 52 16.75 -46.86 -35.40
N SER A 53 16.45 -47.16 -34.13
CA SER A 53 15.68 -46.27 -33.27
C SER A 53 16.61 -45.22 -32.67
N VAL A 54 16.56 -44.00 -33.22
CA VAL A 54 17.29 -42.85 -32.67
C VAL A 54 16.48 -42.28 -31.52
N ARG A 55 17.02 -42.36 -30.30
CA ARG A 55 16.46 -41.65 -29.14
C ARG A 55 16.95 -40.21 -29.17
N CYS A 56 16.12 -39.28 -29.64
CA CYS A 56 16.39 -37.86 -29.52
C CYS A 56 15.89 -37.36 -28.16
N PRO A 57 16.77 -36.82 -27.29
CA PRO A 57 16.30 -36.02 -26.16
C PRO A 57 15.70 -34.73 -26.71
N PHE A 58 14.43 -34.48 -26.45
CA PHE A 58 13.78 -33.21 -26.73
C PHE A 58 13.39 -32.54 -25.42
N VAL A 59 13.53 -31.22 -25.38
CA VAL A 59 13.07 -30.39 -24.26
C VAL A 59 11.86 -29.62 -24.75
N LEU A 60 10.76 -29.71 -24.01
CA LEU A 60 9.56 -28.94 -24.31
C LEU A 60 9.80 -27.49 -23.87
N VAL A 61 9.74 -26.57 -24.83
CA VAL A 61 9.78 -25.13 -24.59
C VAL A 61 8.42 -24.55 -24.98
N PRO A 62 7.74 -23.79 -24.11
CA PRO A 62 6.46 -23.19 -24.43
C PRO A 62 6.59 -22.21 -25.59
N ALA A 63 5.66 -22.28 -26.56
CA ALA A 63 5.70 -21.46 -27.77
C ALA A 63 5.55 -19.96 -27.51
N THR A 64 4.90 -19.57 -26.41
CA THR A 64 4.60 -18.18 -26.02
C THR A 64 5.51 -17.65 -24.90
N GLY A 65 6.55 -18.39 -24.50
CA GLY A 65 7.31 -18.08 -23.29
C GLY A 65 6.53 -18.40 -22.01
N ALA A 66 7.16 -18.19 -20.86
CA ALA A 66 6.56 -18.35 -19.54
C ALA A 66 6.55 -16.98 -18.85
N ASP A 67 5.38 -16.49 -18.44
CA ASP A 67 5.28 -15.26 -17.66
C ASP A 67 5.50 -15.59 -16.17
N PRO A 68 6.56 -15.04 -15.54
CA PRO A 68 6.82 -15.28 -14.14
C PRO A 68 5.82 -14.51 -13.27
N ILE A 69 5.11 -15.22 -12.40
CA ILE A 69 4.25 -14.61 -11.39
C ILE A 69 5.11 -14.34 -10.14
N GLN A 70 5.20 -13.08 -9.74
CA GLN A 70 5.96 -12.65 -8.57
C GLN A 70 5.03 -12.15 -7.46
N ALA A 71 5.47 -12.27 -6.21
CA ALA A 71 4.78 -11.66 -5.09
C ALA A 71 4.94 -10.13 -5.15
N PRO A 72 3.87 -9.34 -4.93
CA PRO A 72 3.96 -7.88 -4.96
C PRO A 72 4.76 -7.30 -3.78
N HIS A 73 4.84 -8.02 -2.66
CA HIS A 73 5.59 -7.63 -1.46
C HIS A 73 6.34 -8.82 -0.86
N GLN A 74 7.32 -8.53 0.00
CA GLN A 74 8.02 -9.56 0.76
C GLN A 74 7.04 -10.20 1.75
N ALA A 75 6.84 -11.50 1.58
CA ALA A 75 5.89 -12.26 2.39
C ALA A 75 6.36 -13.70 2.56
N VAL A 76 5.83 -14.33 3.59
CA VAL A 76 6.08 -15.71 3.97
C VAL A 76 4.98 -16.58 3.37
N ILE A 77 5.33 -17.69 2.72
CA ILE A 77 4.34 -18.58 2.12
C ILE A 77 3.62 -19.32 3.25
N SER A 78 2.31 -19.07 3.39
CA SER A 78 1.46 -19.75 4.36
C SER A 78 0.83 -21.02 3.79
N HIS A 79 0.49 -21.02 2.51
CA HIS A 79 -0.08 -22.18 1.82
C HIS A 79 0.22 -22.14 0.32
N VAL A 80 0.48 -23.31 -0.26
CA VAL A 80 0.68 -23.51 -1.70
C VAL A 80 -0.51 -24.34 -2.21
N ALA A 81 -1.31 -23.78 -3.11
CA ALA A 81 -2.55 -24.39 -3.58
C ALA A 81 -2.41 -25.15 -4.91
N VAL A 82 -1.26 -25.02 -5.58
CA VAL A 82 -1.00 -25.58 -6.92
C VAL A 82 0.28 -26.41 -6.97
N SER A 83 0.40 -27.21 -8.03
CA SER A 83 1.55 -28.08 -8.29
C SER A 83 2.07 -27.90 -9.73
N GLU A 84 3.34 -28.23 -9.95
CA GLU A 84 3.94 -28.20 -11.30
C GLU A 84 3.21 -29.17 -12.24
N GLY A 85 2.91 -28.72 -13.45
CA GLY A 85 2.11 -29.46 -14.44
C GLY A 85 0.59 -29.35 -14.26
N GLN A 86 0.11 -28.69 -13.19
CA GLN A 86 -1.31 -28.46 -12.98
C GLN A 86 -1.85 -27.37 -13.93
N THR A 87 -3.03 -27.63 -14.51
CA THR A 87 -3.77 -26.62 -15.26
C THR A 87 -4.59 -25.77 -14.29
N VAL A 88 -4.49 -24.45 -14.41
CA VAL A 88 -5.17 -23.46 -13.57
C VAL A 88 -6.03 -22.53 -14.42
N LYS A 89 -7.14 -22.06 -13.85
CA LYS A 89 -8.01 -21.06 -14.47
C LYS A 89 -7.68 -19.65 -13.99
N SER A 90 -8.09 -18.66 -14.76
CA SER A 90 -8.06 -17.26 -14.38
C SER A 90 -8.81 -17.04 -13.06
N GLY A 91 -8.15 -16.39 -12.10
CA GLY A 91 -8.65 -16.12 -10.76
C GLY A 91 -8.44 -17.26 -9.75
N GLU A 92 -7.94 -18.43 -10.18
CA GLU A 92 -7.63 -19.55 -9.30
C GLU A 92 -6.46 -19.19 -8.36
N GLU A 93 -6.56 -19.66 -7.12
CA GLU A 93 -5.60 -19.38 -6.06
C GLU A 93 -4.33 -20.20 -6.28
N LEU A 94 -3.18 -19.53 -6.35
CA LEU A 94 -1.87 -20.16 -6.55
C LEU A 94 -1.13 -20.28 -5.21
N PHE A 95 -0.98 -19.15 -4.53
CA PHE A 95 -0.25 -19.04 -3.27
C PHE A 95 -1.02 -18.17 -2.28
N VAL A 96 -0.99 -18.57 -1.01
CA VAL A 96 -1.45 -17.77 0.11
C VAL A 96 -0.24 -17.32 0.89
N LEU A 97 -0.03 -16.02 0.91
CA LEU A 97 1.11 -15.38 1.55
C LEU A 97 0.67 -14.71 2.84
N ARG A 98 1.50 -14.75 3.87
CA ARG A 98 1.35 -14.01 5.12
C ARG A 98 2.45 -12.95 5.17
N SER A 99 2.10 -11.69 5.43
CA SER A 99 3.10 -10.65 5.69
C SER A 99 2.82 -9.95 7.02
N ASP A 100 3.88 -9.73 7.79
CA ASP A 100 3.82 -8.94 9.02
C ASP A 100 3.56 -7.45 8.73
N GLU A 101 3.90 -6.98 7.52
CA GLU A 101 3.67 -5.61 7.08
C GLU A 101 2.17 -5.28 7.01
N ILE A 102 1.37 -6.24 6.50
CA ILE A 102 -0.09 -6.14 6.45
C ILE A 102 -0.69 -6.01 7.86
N ARG A 103 -0.19 -6.80 8.81
CA ARG A 103 -0.63 -6.71 10.21
C ARG A 103 -0.29 -5.35 10.82
N GLY A 104 0.86 -4.79 10.44
CA GLY A 104 1.26 -3.43 10.79
C GLY A 104 0.30 -2.39 10.22
N TRP A 105 -0.16 -2.56 8.97
CA TRP A 105 -1.14 -1.68 8.33
C TRP A 105 -2.50 -1.74 9.01
N ASP A 106 -3.02 -2.92 9.36
CA ASP A 106 -4.29 -3.02 10.11
C ASP A 106 -4.22 -2.30 11.46
N THR A 107 -3.12 -2.46 12.18
CA THR A 107 -2.90 -1.75 13.44
C THR A 107 -2.86 -0.24 13.23
N GLN A 108 -2.10 0.23 12.23
CA GLN A 108 -2.03 1.65 11.87
C GLN A 108 -3.38 2.20 11.43
N PHE A 109 -4.16 1.43 10.65
CA PHE A 109 -5.48 1.80 10.19
C PHE A 109 -6.44 2.01 11.37
N ARG A 110 -6.43 1.07 12.32
CA ARG A 110 -7.23 1.18 13.54
C ARG A 110 -6.82 2.38 14.40
N THR A 111 -5.52 2.59 14.60
CA THR A 111 -5.01 3.76 15.34
C THR A 111 -5.40 5.07 14.67
N LEU A 112 -5.18 5.21 13.36
CA LEU A 112 -5.53 6.42 12.63
C LEU A 112 -7.04 6.68 12.61
N THR A 113 -7.85 5.63 12.53
CA THR A 113 -9.32 5.75 12.59
C THR A 113 -9.79 6.23 13.97
N GLU A 114 -9.16 5.72 15.04
CA GLU A 114 -9.45 6.18 16.39
C GLU A 114 -8.97 7.62 16.61
N ASP A 115 -7.79 7.97 16.10
CA ASP A 115 -7.29 9.34 16.12
C ASP A 115 -8.24 10.29 15.38
N LEU A 116 -8.73 9.89 14.19
CA LEU A 116 -9.73 10.64 13.43
C LEU A 116 -11.01 10.84 14.26
N ARG A 117 -11.54 9.77 14.87
CA ARG A 117 -12.74 9.82 15.71
C ARG A 117 -12.54 10.79 16.88
N SER A 118 -11.41 10.70 17.58
CA SER A 118 -11.10 11.58 18.71
C SER A 118 -10.97 13.06 18.29
N LYS A 119 -10.42 13.32 17.11
CA LYS A 119 -10.31 14.67 16.54
C LYS A 119 -11.68 15.24 16.16
N GLU A 120 -12.54 14.44 15.54
CA GLU A 120 -13.92 14.85 15.22
C GLU A 120 -14.72 15.14 16.50
N GLU A 121 -14.60 14.27 17.51
CA GLU A 121 -15.25 14.47 18.82
C GLU A 121 -14.75 15.76 19.50
N SER A 122 -13.44 15.97 19.56
CA SER A 122 -12.84 17.20 20.10
C SER A 122 -13.26 18.46 19.35
N LEU A 123 -13.42 18.40 18.02
CA LEU A 123 -13.93 19.51 17.22
C LEU A 123 -15.37 19.86 17.62
N THR A 124 -16.23 18.86 17.78
CA THR A 124 -17.62 19.07 18.22
C THR A 124 -17.72 19.64 19.63
N GLU A 125 -16.95 19.11 20.58
CA GLU A 125 -16.91 19.64 21.94
C GLU A 125 -16.45 21.10 21.93
N SER A 126 -15.39 21.40 21.17
CA SER A 126 -14.88 22.75 20.98
C SER A 126 -15.91 23.69 20.35
N ASP A 127 -16.71 23.23 19.38
CA ASP A 127 -17.81 24.00 18.79
C ASP A 127 -18.89 24.33 19.83
N THR A 128 -19.28 23.37 20.67
CA THR A 128 -20.27 23.61 21.72
C THR A 128 -19.78 24.63 22.76
N ALA A 129 -18.52 24.52 23.18
CA ALA A 129 -17.89 25.47 24.10
C ALA A 129 -17.81 26.87 23.48
N TYR A 130 -17.47 26.95 22.19
CA TYR A 130 -17.44 28.21 21.45
C TYR A 130 -18.81 28.88 21.38
N VAL A 131 -19.88 28.11 21.09
CA VAL A 131 -21.25 28.65 21.07
C VAL A 131 -21.65 29.22 22.43
N ALA A 132 -21.29 28.55 23.53
CA ALA A 132 -21.54 29.04 24.87
C ALA A 132 -20.80 30.38 25.14
N GLN A 133 -19.51 30.47 24.77
CA GLN A 133 -18.72 31.70 24.90
C GLN A 133 -19.28 32.84 24.04
N LEU A 134 -19.69 32.53 22.81
CA LEU A 134 -20.29 33.51 21.91
C LEU A 134 -21.60 34.07 22.47
N ASN A 135 -22.43 33.23 23.10
CA ASN A 135 -23.65 33.67 23.75
C ASN A 135 -23.39 34.58 24.95
N ILE A 136 -22.37 34.28 25.77
CA ILE A 136 -21.93 35.15 26.86
C ILE A 136 -21.47 36.51 26.31
N LYS A 137 -20.63 36.50 25.27
CA LYS A 137 -20.16 37.74 24.64
C LYS A 137 -21.28 38.54 24.00
N LYS A 138 -22.27 37.89 23.39
CA LYS A 138 -23.48 38.56 22.87
C LYS A 138 -24.27 39.24 23.99
N ALA A 139 -24.45 38.57 25.13
CA ALA A 139 -25.11 39.18 26.29
C ALA A 139 -24.33 40.39 26.82
N GLU A 140 -23.00 40.33 26.85
CA GLU A 140 -22.13 41.45 27.25
C GLU A 140 -22.26 42.65 26.28
N VAL A 141 -22.33 42.40 24.97
CA VAL A 141 -22.58 43.45 23.95
C VAL A 141 -23.93 44.11 24.18
N GLU A 142 -24.99 43.33 24.41
CA GLU A 142 -26.33 43.89 24.64
C GLU A 142 -26.40 44.68 25.96
N GLN A 143 -25.73 44.20 27.01
CA GLN A 143 -25.58 44.96 28.25
C GLN A 143 -24.87 46.31 28.01
N ALA A 144 -23.74 46.30 27.30
CA ALA A 144 -23.01 47.53 26.99
C ALA A 144 -23.83 48.49 26.12
N LYS A 145 -24.61 47.99 25.15
CA LYS A 145 -25.52 48.81 24.34
C LYS A 145 -26.63 49.44 25.18
N SER A 146 -27.20 48.71 26.14
CA SER A 146 -28.21 49.25 27.04
C SER A 146 -27.66 50.38 27.92
N GLU A 147 -26.41 50.25 28.39
CA GLU A 147 -25.73 51.32 29.13
C GLU A 147 -25.50 52.55 28.25
N VAL A 148 -25.08 52.36 26.98
CA VAL A 148 -24.96 53.47 26.02
C VAL A 148 -26.29 54.20 25.87
N LYS A 149 -27.40 53.47 25.68
CA LYS A 149 -28.73 54.07 25.56
C LYS A 149 -29.15 54.84 26.82
N PHE A 150 -28.82 54.32 28.00
CA PHE A 150 -29.07 55.00 29.26
C PHE A 150 -28.29 56.32 29.36
N ARG A 151 -26.98 56.30 29.06
CA ARG A 151 -26.11 57.48 29.06
C ARG A 151 -26.49 58.49 27.99
N GLU A 152 -26.92 58.02 26.83
CA GLU A 152 -27.42 58.86 25.74
C GLU A 152 -28.66 59.65 26.19
N ASN A 153 -29.64 58.96 26.78
CA ASN A 153 -30.86 59.60 27.29
C ASN A 153 -30.55 60.60 28.41
N HIS A 154 -29.60 60.27 29.29
CA HIS A 154 -29.16 61.18 30.35
C HIS A 154 -28.51 62.44 29.77
N ALA A 155 -27.54 62.29 28.86
CA ALA A 155 -26.88 63.42 28.20
C ALA A 155 -27.88 64.30 27.44
N LYS A 156 -28.82 63.71 26.70
CA LYS A 156 -29.91 64.44 26.00
C LYS A 156 -30.80 65.22 26.98
N THR A 157 -31.21 64.60 28.08
CA THR A 157 -32.06 65.26 29.08
C THR A 157 -31.33 66.41 29.78
N THR A 158 -30.06 66.21 30.13
CA THR A 158 -29.21 67.26 30.73
C THR A 158 -28.95 68.39 29.75
N HIS A 159 -28.77 68.08 28.45
CA HIS A 159 -28.61 69.07 27.39
C HIS A 159 -29.87 69.95 27.26
N ASP A 160 -31.05 69.33 27.22
CA ASP A 160 -32.32 70.05 27.19
C ASP A 160 -32.52 70.93 28.42
N LEU A 161 -32.11 70.46 29.61
CA LEU A 161 -32.16 71.23 30.85
C LEU A 161 -31.24 72.46 30.78
N VAL A 162 -29.98 72.27 30.37
CA VAL A 162 -29.02 73.37 30.20
C VAL A 162 -29.58 74.41 29.23
N THR A 163 -30.09 73.99 28.07
CA THR A 163 -30.66 74.89 27.05
C THR A 163 -31.83 75.71 27.58
N ARG A 164 -32.67 75.13 28.45
CA ARG A 164 -33.77 75.85 29.10
C ARG A 164 -33.27 76.83 30.15
N MET A 165 -32.24 76.45 30.90
CA MET A 165 -31.64 77.30 31.94
C MET A 165 -30.83 78.45 31.35
N GLU A 166 -30.18 78.26 30.20
CA GLU A 166 -29.54 79.36 29.44
C GLU A 166 -30.55 80.45 29.10
N LYS A 167 -31.70 80.08 28.53
CA LYS A 167 -32.79 81.03 28.22
C LYS A 167 -33.36 81.74 29.45
N LEU A 168 -33.26 81.12 30.62
CA LEU A 168 -33.69 81.72 31.89
C LEU A 168 -32.61 82.66 32.45
N ALA A 169 -31.33 82.30 32.29
CA ALA A 169 -30.18 83.12 32.67
C ALA A 169 -30.15 84.44 31.88
N ASP A 170 -30.45 84.41 30.59
CA ASP A 170 -30.56 85.59 29.73
C ASP A 170 -31.64 86.59 30.23
N LYS A 171 -32.62 86.09 30.99
CA LYS A 171 -33.68 86.89 31.61
C LYS A 171 -33.39 87.27 33.06
N GLY A 172 -32.19 86.97 33.57
CA GLY A 172 -31.77 87.19 34.95
C GLY A 172 -32.41 86.26 35.98
N GLY A 173 -33.03 85.15 35.54
CA GLY A 173 -33.76 84.22 36.40
C GLY A 173 -32.90 83.15 37.09
N ILE A 174 -31.60 83.07 36.79
CA ILE A 174 -30.64 82.16 37.43
C ILE A 174 -29.24 82.80 37.46
N SER A 175 -28.42 82.41 38.43
CA SER A 175 -27.02 82.84 38.55
C SER A 175 -26.15 82.24 37.45
N GLU A 176 -25.22 83.03 36.90
CA GLU A 176 -24.22 82.56 35.93
C GLU A 176 -23.38 81.39 36.50
N VAL A 177 -23.07 81.42 37.80
CA VAL A 177 -22.31 80.35 38.46
C VAL A 177 -23.05 79.02 38.41
N ASP A 178 -24.37 79.04 38.60
CA ASP A 178 -25.19 77.83 38.56
C ASP A 178 -25.38 77.33 37.13
N LEU A 179 -25.45 78.24 36.15
CA LEU A 179 -25.45 77.87 34.74
C LEU A 179 -24.13 77.16 34.35
N VAL A 180 -22.98 77.66 34.82
CA VAL A 180 -21.68 77.02 34.56
C VAL A 180 -21.61 75.63 35.19
N LYS A 181 -22.14 75.42 36.40
CA LYS A 181 -22.22 74.08 37.02
C LYS A 181 -23.03 73.11 36.16
N LEU A 182 -24.21 73.52 35.69
CA LEU A 182 -25.04 72.68 34.81
C LEU A 182 -24.33 72.33 33.49
N LYS A 183 -23.54 73.26 32.93
CA LYS A 183 -22.71 73.00 31.75
C LYS A 183 -21.59 71.99 32.03
N LEU A 184 -20.97 72.05 33.21
CA LEU A 184 -19.97 71.06 33.63
C LEU A 184 -20.62 69.68 33.78
N ASP A 185 -21.83 69.59 34.33
CA ASP A 185 -22.57 68.34 34.46
C ASP A 185 -22.97 67.76 33.09
N LEU A 186 -23.35 68.61 32.14
CA LEU A 186 -23.56 68.20 30.75
C LEU A 186 -22.28 67.64 30.12
N ALA A 187 -21.16 68.35 30.24
CA ALA A 187 -19.88 67.90 29.72
C ALA A 187 -19.43 66.56 30.35
N ALA A 188 -19.69 66.37 31.64
CA ALA A 188 -19.46 65.09 32.33
C ALA A 188 -20.35 63.97 31.76
N SER A 189 -21.63 64.25 31.52
CA SER A 189 -22.59 63.31 30.94
C SER A 189 -22.20 62.90 29.51
N GLU A 190 -21.76 63.84 28.67
CA GLU A 190 -21.30 63.59 27.29
C GLU A 190 -20.01 62.77 27.27
N LYS A 191 -19.08 63.04 28.20
CA LYS A 191 -17.88 62.24 28.39
C LYS A 191 -18.23 60.80 28.75
N ASP A 192 -19.14 60.60 29.71
CA ASP A 192 -19.56 59.26 30.14
C ASP A 192 -20.27 58.49 29.01
N PHE A 193 -21.11 59.17 28.21
CA PHE A 193 -21.68 58.61 26.99
C PHE A 193 -20.61 58.18 25.98
N SER A 194 -19.61 59.03 25.74
CA SER A 194 -18.50 58.72 24.83
C SER A 194 -17.66 57.53 25.32
N VAL A 195 -17.45 57.41 26.64
CA VAL A 195 -16.77 56.26 27.25
C VAL A 195 -17.59 54.99 27.03
N ALA A 196 -18.89 55.01 27.31
CA ALA A 196 -19.77 53.86 27.10
C ALA A 196 -19.78 53.41 25.63
N GLN A 197 -19.77 54.36 24.69
CA GLN A 197 -19.72 54.06 23.25
C GLN A 197 -18.41 53.35 22.86
N ARG A 198 -17.27 53.81 23.40
CA ARG A 198 -15.98 53.13 23.20
C ARG A 198 -15.99 51.72 23.78
N THR A 199 -16.60 51.51 24.94
CA THR A 199 -16.76 50.18 25.53
C THR A 199 -17.53 49.25 24.58
N VAL A 200 -18.65 49.69 24.00
CA VAL A 200 -19.39 48.89 23.00
C VAL A 200 -18.51 48.56 21.78
N GLN A 201 -17.72 49.52 21.28
CA GLN A 201 -16.80 49.27 20.17
C GLN A 201 -15.74 48.23 20.52
N GLN A 202 -15.15 48.32 21.72
CA GLN A 202 -14.15 47.36 22.20
C GLN A 202 -14.73 45.94 22.30
N VAL A 203 -15.89 45.78 22.96
CA VAL A 203 -16.51 44.45 23.12
C VAL A 203 -16.93 43.85 21.76
N ASN A 204 -17.42 44.68 20.82
CA ASN A 204 -17.73 44.21 19.47
C ASN A 204 -16.49 43.73 18.70
N LEU A 205 -15.38 44.46 18.81
CA LEU A 205 -14.13 44.12 18.17
C LEU A 205 -13.54 42.84 18.78
N ASP A 206 -13.66 42.64 20.09
CA ASP A 206 -13.26 41.39 20.75
C ASP A 206 -14.12 40.20 20.30
N ARG A 207 -15.44 40.40 20.10
CA ARG A 207 -16.32 39.39 19.49
C ARG A 207 -15.87 39.00 18.09
N GLU A 208 -15.54 39.99 17.24
CA GLU A 208 -15.09 39.75 15.87
C GLU A 208 -13.73 39.06 15.80
N ARG A 209 -12.80 39.43 16.68
CA ARG A 209 -11.52 38.71 16.87
C ARG A 209 -11.74 37.26 17.25
N MET A 210 -12.67 37.00 18.18
CA MET A 210 -13.03 35.65 18.61
C MET A 210 -13.63 34.82 17.46
N GLU A 211 -14.50 35.41 16.64
CA GLU A 211 -15.04 34.78 15.42
C GLU A 211 -13.96 34.46 14.38
N THR A 212 -13.05 35.41 14.13
CA THR A 212 -11.95 35.23 13.17
C THR A 212 -10.99 34.13 13.62
N GLU A 213 -10.59 34.14 14.90
CA GLU A 213 -9.71 33.12 15.46
C GLU A 213 -10.38 31.74 15.44
N ARG A 214 -11.69 31.66 15.74
CA ARG A 214 -12.43 30.40 15.62
C ARG A 214 -12.43 29.87 14.19
N GLN A 215 -12.65 30.74 13.22
CA GLN A 215 -12.66 30.36 11.81
C GLN A 215 -11.29 29.84 11.36
N ARG A 216 -10.21 30.47 11.82
CA ARG A 216 -8.83 30.02 11.56
C ARG A 216 -8.58 28.63 12.16
N GLN A 217 -8.86 28.46 13.45
CA GLN A 217 -8.67 27.18 14.16
C GLN A 217 -9.50 26.06 13.54
N ARG A 218 -10.76 26.34 13.18
CA ARG A 218 -11.63 25.36 12.52
C ARG A 218 -11.08 24.95 11.16
N GLY A 219 -10.58 25.90 10.37
CA GLY A 219 -9.93 25.60 9.09
C GLY A 219 -8.69 24.70 9.25
N GLU A 220 -7.86 24.98 10.25
CA GLU A 220 -6.68 24.15 10.57
C GLU A 220 -7.07 22.73 10.99
N GLN A 221 -8.02 22.59 11.92
CA GLN A 221 -8.52 21.29 12.39
C GLN A 221 -9.19 20.49 11.27
N GLN A 222 -9.99 21.15 10.41
CA GLN A 222 -10.61 20.50 9.27
C GLN A 222 -9.57 20.02 8.24
N ALA A 223 -8.51 20.81 8.00
CA ALA A 223 -7.42 20.39 7.13
C ALA A 223 -6.65 19.19 7.70
N GLU A 224 -6.45 19.11 9.02
CA GLU A 224 -5.88 17.93 9.67
C GLU A 224 -6.78 16.70 9.54
N ILE A 225 -8.08 16.85 9.79
CA ILE A 225 -9.08 15.78 9.61
C ILE A 225 -9.05 15.27 8.17
N GLU A 226 -9.00 16.16 7.18
CA GLU A 226 -8.97 15.76 5.78
C GLU A 226 -7.69 15.00 5.42
N LYS A 227 -6.53 15.44 5.93
CA LYS A 227 -5.26 14.69 5.78
C LYS A 227 -5.35 13.29 6.38
N LEU A 228 -5.95 13.16 7.56
CA LEU A 228 -6.17 11.86 8.20
C LEU A 228 -7.11 10.98 7.36
N LYS A 229 -8.22 11.53 6.88
CA LYS A 229 -9.17 10.82 6.00
C LYS A 229 -8.50 10.32 4.72
N MET A 230 -7.68 11.15 4.08
CA MET A 230 -6.91 10.76 2.90
C MET A 230 -5.94 9.62 3.20
N ARG A 231 -5.22 9.68 4.32
CA ARG A 231 -4.28 8.62 4.73
C ARG A 231 -4.99 7.31 5.08
N ILE A 232 -6.11 7.39 5.79
CA ILE A 232 -6.98 6.25 6.10
C ILE A 232 -7.55 5.65 4.82
N GLY A 233 -7.98 6.48 3.86
CA GLY A 233 -8.50 6.02 2.56
C GLY A 233 -7.46 5.27 1.74
N ALA A 234 -6.23 5.78 1.67
CA ALA A 234 -5.12 5.09 1.00
C ALA A 234 -4.84 3.73 1.67
N LEU A 235 -4.70 3.73 3.00
CA LEU A 235 -4.43 2.51 3.75
C LEU A 235 -5.58 1.50 3.67
N LYS A 236 -6.82 1.98 3.59
CA LYS A 236 -8.00 1.13 3.38
C LYS A 236 -7.95 0.43 2.03
N ALA A 237 -7.57 1.13 0.96
CA ALA A 237 -7.43 0.53 -0.37
C ALA A 237 -6.35 -0.56 -0.38
N ASP A 238 -5.24 -0.34 0.33
CA ASP A 238 -4.18 -1.34 0.49
C ASP A 238 -4.66 -2.57 1.29
N LEU A 239 -5.48 -2.34 2.33
CA LEU A 239 -6.10 -3.42 3.12
C LEU A 239 -7.20 -4.18 2.35
N GLU A 240 -8.00 -3.55 1.50
CA GLU A 240 -9.06 -4.24 0.73
C GLU A 240 -8.49 -5.28 -0.22
N ASN A 241 -7.29 -5.05 -0.75
CA ASN A 241 -6.55 -6.04 -1.53
C ASN A 241 -6.00 -7.21 -0.69
N THR A 242 -6.18 -7.16 0.63
CA THR A 242 -5.51 -8.04 1.58
C THR A 242 -6.51 -8.60 2.60
N GLN A 243 -6.98 -9.83 2.38
CA GLN A 243 -8.01 -10.43 3.24
C GLN A 243 -7.38 -11.14 4.45
N GLN A 244 -7.69 -10.70 5.67
CA GLN A 244 -7.32 -11.39 6.93
C GLN A 244 -5.80 -11.63 7.13
N ASN A 245 -4.95 -10.65 6.83
CA ASN A 245 -3.47 -10.77 6.85
C ASN A 245 -2.90 -11.79 5.85
N LEU A 246 -3.74 -12.27 4.93
CA LEU A 246 -3.38 -13.18 3.88
C LEU A 246 -3.49 -12.46 2.54
N LEU A 247 -2.39 -12.48 1.80
CA LEU A 247 -2.34 -12.01 0.43
C LEU A 247 -2.45 -13.24 -0.46
N THR A 248 -3.56 -13.36 -1.18
CA THR A 248 -3.77 -14.44 -2.14
C THR A 248 -3.26 -14.01 -3.51
N VAL A 249 -2.27 -14.72 -4.03
CA VAL A 249 -1.81 -14.58 -5.42
C VAL A 249 -2.68 -15.46 -6.30
N ARG A 250 -3.37 -14.84 -7.27
CA ARG A 250 -4.29 -15.51 -8.20
C ARG A 250 -3.69 -15.58 -9.60
N SER A 251 -4.09 -16.59 -10.37
CA SER A 251 -3.70 -16.67 -11.79
C SER A 251 -4.36 -15.55 -12.59
N PRO A 252 -3.61 -14.75 -13.37
CA PRO A 252 -4.18 -13.70 -14.20
C PRO A 252 -4.90 -14.23 -15.47
N TYR A 253 -4.61 -15.46 -15.88
CA TYR A 253 -5.19 -16.10 -17.06
C TYR A 253 -5.22 -17.63 -16.91
N ASP A 254 -5.89 -18.31 -17.85
CA ASP A 254 -5.91 -19.78 -17.92
C ASP A 254 -4.56 -20.30 -18.43
N GLY A 255 -3.97 -21.28 -17.75
CA GLY A 255 -2.63 -21.77 -18.10
C GLY A 255 -2.20 -23.04 -17.39
N VAL A 256 -0.95 -23.45 -17.62
CA VAL A 256 -0.31 -24.59 -16.94
C VAL A 256 0.90 -24.10 -16.17
N ILE A 257 1.06 -24.55 -14.93
CA ILE A 257 2.24 -24.21 -14.11
C ILE A 257 3.44 -24.98 -14.63
N ILE A 258 4.45 -24.25 -15.13
CA ILE A 258 5.65 -24.86 -15.74
C ILE A 258 6.71 -25.18 -14.69
N SER A 259 6.96 -24.26 -13.75
CA SER A 259 7.95 -24.40 -12.69
C SER A 259 7.58 -23.55 -11.48
N MET A 260 7.95 -24.03 -10.29
CA MET A 260 7.78 -23.35 -9.01
C MET A 260 9.10 -23.34 -8.24
N ASP A 261 9.66 -22.15 -8.06
CA ASP A 261 10.91 -21.93 -7.33
C ASP A 261 10.74 -22.12 -5.81
N GLN A 262 9.55 -21.83 -5.28
CA GLN A 262 9.24 -21.95 -3.86
C GLN A 262 8.16 -23.02 -3.65
N ARG A 263 8.52 -24.06 -2.91
CA ARG A 263 7.69 -25.27 -2.70
C ARG A 263 7.34 -25.54 -1.24
N THR A 264 7.97 -24.82 -0.32
CA THR A 264 7.85 -25.04 1.12
C THR A 264 7.11 -23.89 1.78
N VAL A 265 6.15 -24.25 2.63
CA VAL A 265 5.50 -23.35 3.59
C VAL A 265 6.52 -23.06 4.70
N GLY A 266 6.67 -21.80 5.11
CA GLY A 266 7.63 -21.43 6.16
C GLY A 266 7.98 -19.97 6.18
#